data_AF-A0A9D4S2F1-F1
#
_entry.id   AF-A0A9D4S2F1-F1
#
_cell.length_a   1.000
_cell.length_b   1.000
_cell.length_c   1.000
_cell.angle_alpha   90.00
_cell.angle_beta   90.00
_cell.angle_gamma   90.00
#
_symmetry.space_group_name_H-M   'P 1'
#
loop_
_entity.id
_entity.type
_entity.pdbx_description
1 polymer ?
#
loop_
_entity_poly.entity_id
_entity_poly.type
_entity_poly.pdbx_seq_one_letter_code
_entity_poly.pdbx_strand_id
1 'polypeptide(L)'
;MGFSGLKRNMKHADRMVDWTMPAEDILVRVRMSDTTPGAIGHLYIKNQLTELRLFDGHIENEKGALGHLLKSYKPGVQVATKDNAVLIKCGGNQGVWIGHMKQGQKGLKLPSDRLLANALPHVTGPCGYQDIKEIRCGPICFLFFDFYNGAMGTRQAYRLQSHLKSISEDSDIKLVALMGGERFFCTGIHLCELESSINKLEDALKNINAIDDVIKTVAEMRNKTVVAVLRGNAGAGGAMMAAACDITIAHPGVFITPTYKAMHLYGSEYWTYFLPRRVGPEMAARLTEGTNTITARKAASIGLIDTVLGKYV
;
A
#
# COMPACT_ATOMS: atom_id res chain seq x y z
N MET A 1 -16.58 -42.96 7.09
CA MET A 1 -17.31 -41.81 6.50
C MET A 1 -16.29 -40.89 5.85
N GLY A 2 -16.19 -40.92 4.52
CA GLY A 2 -15.22 -40.09 3.79
C GLY A 2 -15.70 -38.64 3.72
N PHE A 3 -14.78 -37.69 3.91
CA PHE A 3 -15.02 -36.24 3.81
C PHE A 3 -15.38 -35.84 2.36
N SER A 4 -16.62 -36.09 1.92
CA SER A 4 -17.11 -35.79 0.57
C SER A 4 -17.57 -34.33 0.43
N GLY A 5 -16.69 -33.38 0.75
CA GLY A 5 -16.99 -31.94 0.66
C GLY A 5 -15.78 -31.01 0.55
N LEU A 6 -14.55 -31.52 0.68
CA LEU A 6 -13.34 -30.70 0.55
C LEU A 6 -13.00 -30.50 -0.93
N LYS A 7 -12.95 -29.24 -1.37
CA LYS A 7 -12.40 -28.90 -2.69
C LYS A 7 -10.92 -29.26 -2.73
N ARG A 8 -10.44 -29.77 -3.87
CA ARG A 8 -9.01 -30.07 -4.06
C ARG A 8 -8.17 -28.80 -3.86
N ASN A 9 -6.93 -28.98 -3.40
CA ASN A 9 -5.95 -27.89 -3.42
C ASN A 9 -5.81 -27.32 -4.84
N MET A 10 -5.76 -25.98 -4.93
CA MET A 10 -5.48 -25.30 -6.20
C MET A 10 -4.07 -25.66 -6.69
N LYS A 11 -4.01 -26.13 -7.93
CA LYS A 11 -2.80 -26.51 -8.66
C LYS A 11 -2.20 -25.28 -9.35
N HIS A 12 -0.99 -25.45 -9.88
CA HIS A 12 -0.30 -24.44 -10.69
C HIS A 12 -1.15 -23.94 -11.86
N ALA A 13 -1.77 -24.86 -12.60
CA ALA A 13 -2.59 -24.55 -13.77
C ALA A 13 -3.82 -23.70 -13.43
N ASP A 14 -4.39 -23.85 -12.24
CA ASP A 14 -5.57 -23.08 -11.82
C ASP A 14 -5.23 -21.58 -11.68
N ARG A 15 -3.96 -21.25 -11.42
CA ARG A 15 -3.47 -19.90 -11.17
C ARG A 15 -2.80 -19.27 -12.39
N MET A 16 -2.70 -20.01 -13.49
CA MET A 16 -2.06 -19.54 -14.71
C MET A 16 -2.93 -18.49 -15.39
N VAL A 17 -2.33 -17.34 -15.67
CA VAL A 17 -2.94 -16.26 -16.44
C VAL A 17 -2.69 -16.52 -17.91
N ASP A 18 -3.77 -16.65 -18.65
CA ASP A 18 -3.78 -16.52 -20.10
C ASP A 18 -4.20 -15.08 -20.43
N TRP A 19 -3.28 -14.32 -21.01
CA TRP A 19 -3.53 -12.90 -21.32
C TRP A 19 -4.63 -12.70 -22.37
N THR A 20 -5.02 -13.74 -23.13
CA THR A 20 -6.13 -13.63 -24.09
C THR A 20 -7.52 -13.60 -23.43
N MET A 21 -7.61 -13.90 -22.14
CA MET A 21 -8.85 -13.84 -21.37
C MET A 21 -9.30 -12.40 -21.10
N PRO A 22 -10.60 -12.17 -20.84
CA PRO A 22 -11.10 -10.89 -20.32
C PRO A 22 -10.40 -10.47 -19.02
N ALA A 23 -10.35 -9.16 -18.76
CA ALA A 23 -9.65 -8.61 -17.60
C ALA A 23 -10.17 -9.17 -16.26
N GLU A 24 -11.48 -9.41 -16.16
CA GLU A 24 -12.14 -9.95 -14.96
C GLU A 24 -11.67 -11.38 -14.63
N ASP A 25 -11.55 -12.23 -15.65
CA ASP A 25 -11.10 -13.62 -15.49
C ASP A 25 -9.63 -13.71 -15.07
N ILE A 26 -8.80 -12.81 -15.59
CA ILE A 26 -7.41 -12.66 -15.15
C ILE A 26 -7.39 -12.20 -13.69
N LEU A 27 -8.22 -11.22 -13.35
CA LEU A 27 -8.24 -10.64 -12.03
C LEU A 27 -8.74 -11.61 -10.96
N VAL A 28 -9.67 -12.50 -11.27
CA VAL A 28 -10.07 -13.61 -10.39
C VAL A 28 -8.85 -14.45 -10.00
N ARG A 29 -7.99 -14.77 -10.97
CA ARG A 29 -6.77 -15.57 -10.72
C ARG A 29 -5.76 -14.85 -9.85
N VAL A 30 -5.56 -13.55 -10.11
CA VAL A 30 -4.69 -12.68 -9.29
C VAL A 30 -5.23 -12.63 -7.87
N ARG A 31 -6.50 -12.23 -7.68
CA ARG A 31 -7.13 -12.05 -6.37
C ARG A 31 -7.17 -13.34 -5.53
N MET A 32 -7.46 -14.49 -6.13
CA MET A 32 -7.47 -15.77 -5.40
C MET A 32 -6.06 -16.27 -5.01
N SER A 33 -5.02 -15.63 -5.53
CA SER A 33 -3.61 -15.97 -5.27
C SER A 33 -2.86 -14.84 -4.54
N ASP A 34 -3.54 -13.76 -4.16
CA ASP A 34 -2.98 -12.59 -3.50
C ASP A 34 -3.31 -12.65 -1.99
N THR A 35 -2.35 -12.68 -1.06
CA THR A 35 -0.94 -12.28 -1.19
C THR A 35 0.05 -13.41 -1.46
N THR A 36 -0.38 -14.67 -1.40
CA THR A 36 0.43 -15.87 -1.62
C THR A 36 -0.45 -16.96 -2.25
N PRO A 37 0.05 -17.75 -3.23
CA PRO A 37 1.41 -17.79 -3.77
C PRO A 37 1.67 -16.86 -4.96
N GLY A 38 0.69 -16.07 -5.38
CA GLY A 38 0.70 -15.25 -6.59
C GLY A 38 0.19 -15.99 -7.82
N ALA A 39 -0.56 -15.28 -8.67
CA ALA A 39 -0.98 -15.79 -9.96
C ALA A 39 0.23 -15.88 -10.90
N ILE A 40 0.15 -16.73 -11.92
CA ILE A 40 1.32 -17.10 -12.72
C ILE A 40 1.16 -16.47 -14.08
N GLY A 41 2.00 -15.49 -14.40
CA GLY A 41 2.02 -14.83 -15.69
C GLY A 41 3.34 -15.05 -16.41
N HIS A 42 3.28 -15.15 -17.73
CA HIS A 42 4.47 -15.11 -18.56
C HIS A 42 4.51 -13.76 -19.29
N LEU A 43 5.61 -13.02 -19.10
CA LEU A 43 5.82 -11.71 -19.72
C LEU A 43 7.24 -11.63 -20.27
N TYR A 44 7.42 -10.85 -21.34
CA TYR A 44 8.76 -10.57 -21.85
C TYR A 44 9.44 -9.52 -20.97
N ILE A 45 10.53 -9.90 -20.32
CA ILE A 45 11.41 -9.03 -19.53
C ILE A 45 12.81 -9.14 -20.13
N LYS A 46 13.42 -8.01 -20.50
CA LYS A 46 14.73 -7.98 -21.20
C LYS A 46 14.77 -8.89 -22.44
N ASN A 47 13.69 -8.88 -23.23
CA ASN A 47 13.48 -9.74 -24.41
C ASN A 47 13.46 -11.26 -24.12
N GLN A 48 13.35 -11.67 -22.85
CA GLN A 48 13.23 -13.05 -22.44
C GLN A 48 11.84 -13.31 -21.83
N LEU A 49 11.17 -14.37 -22.29
CA LEU A 49 9.91 -14.80 -21.69
C LEU A 49 10.20 -15.31 -20.27
N THR A 50 9.67 -14.60 -19.27
CA THR A 50 9.94 -14.83 -17.85
C THR A 50 8.64 -15.20 -17.14
N GLU A 51 8.67 -16.29 -16.36
CA GLU A 51 7.59 -16.62 -15.43
C GLU A 51 7.64 -15.67 -14.21
N LEU A 52 6.51 -15.05 -13.92
CA LEU A 52 6.32 -14.10 -12.83
C LEU A 52 5.15 -14.51 -11.95
N ARG A 53 5.25 -14.18 -10.67
CA ARG A 53 4.13 -14.18 -9.74
C ARG A 53 3.52 -12.79 -9.72
N LEU A 54 2.21 -12.70 -9.98
CA LEU A 54 1.46 -11.46 -10.12
C LEU A 54 0.59 -11.21 -8.87
N PHE A 55 0.53 -9.95 -8.45
CA PHE A 55 -0.21 -9.47 -7.29
C PHE A 55 -0.80 -8.08 -7.58
N ASP A 56 -1.74 -7.63 -6.76
CA ASP A 56 -2.25 -6.27 -6.79
C ASP A 56 -2.88 -5.91 -8.15
N GLY A 57 -3.86 -6.71 -8.55
CA GLY A 57 -4.52 -6.58 -9.85
C GLY A 57 -5.65 -5.55 -9.83
N HIS A 58 -5.69 -4.68 -10.86
CA HIS A 58 -6.75 -3.70 -11.08
C HIS A 58 -7.18 -3.66 -12.55
N ILE A 59 -8.45 -3.43 -12.83
CA ILE A 59 -8.97 -3.46 -14.20
C ILE A 59 -8.78 -2.09 -14.86
N GLU A 60 -8.23 -2.07 -16.07
CA GLU A 60 -8.38 -0.97 -17.01
C GLU A 60 -9.50 -1.30 -18.00
N ASN A 61 -10.63 -0.61 -17.84
CA ASN A 61 -11.82 -0.85 -18.65
C ASN A 61 -11.66 -0.28 -20.07
N GLU A 62 -12.35 -0.87 -21.03
CA GLU A 62 -12.37 -0.39 -22.43
C GLU A 62 -12.96 1.02 -22.60
N LYS A 63 -13.82 1.43 -21.65
CA LYS A 63 -14.40 2.78 -21.56
C LYS A 63 -13.55 3.72 -20.71
N GLY A 64 -12.45 3.21 -20.13
CA GLY A 64 -11.49 3.98 -19.37
C GLY A 64 -10.64 4.89 -20.26
N ALA A 65 -9.85 5.76 -19.63
CA ALA A 65 -9.01 6.72 -20.34
C ALA A 65 -8.04 6.08 -21.33
N LEU A 66 -7.67 4.81 -21.11
CA LEU A 66 -6.66 4.09 -21.89
C LEU A 66 -7.25 3.03 -22.84
N GLY A 67 -8.57 2.86 -22.89
CA GLY A 67 -9.20 1.80 -23.71
C GLY A 67 -8.88 1.90 -25.20
N HIS A 68 -8.74 3.12 -25.73
CA HIS A 68 -8.35 3.36 -27.12
C HIS A 68 -6.90 2.93 -27.41
N LEU A 69 -5.98 3.20 -26.48
CA LEU A 69 -4.57 2.82 -26.58
C LEU A 69 -4.43 1.30 -26.64
N LEU A 70 -5.19 0.58 -25.81
CA LEU A 70 -5.14 -0.87 -25.71
C LEU A 70 -5.49 -1.59 -27.02
N LYS A 71 -6.33 -1.01 -27.89
CA LYS A 71 -6.71 -1.60 -29.19
C LYS A 71 -5.52 -1.92 -30.08
N SER A 72 -4.45 -1.15 -29.95
CA SER A 72 -3.26 -1.27 -30.80
C SER A 72 -2.27 -2.35 -30.33
N TYR A 73 -2.52 -2.99 -29.20
CA TYR A 73 -1.61 -3.96 -28.59
C TYR A 73 -2.18 -5.37 -28.59
N LYS A 74 -1.28 -6.35 -28.74
CA LYS A 74 -1.61 -7.77 -28.58
C LYS A 74 -1.72 -8.13 -27.08
N PRO A 75 -2.57 -9.10 -26.70
CA PRO A 75 -2.60 -9.64 -25.35
C PRO A 75 -1.20 -10.05 -24.84
N GLY A 76 -0.92 -9.74 -23.57
CA GLY A 76 0.36 -10.02 -22.90
C GLY A 76 1.43 -8.95 -23.10
N VAL A 77 1.19 -7.92 -23.92
CA VAL A 77 2.12 -6.79 -24.07
C VAL A 77 1.98 -5.83 -22.90
N GLN A 78 3.11 -5.44 -22.29
CA GLN A 78 3.16 -4.34 -21.33
C GLN A 78 3.06 -3.01 -22.08
N VAL A 79 2.07 -2.19 -21.72
CA VAL A 79 1.65 -1.01 -22.50
C VAL A 79 2.12 0.29 -21.88
N ALA A 80 1.98 0.42 -20.55
CA ALA A 80 2.25 1.66 -19.83
C ALA A 80 2.61 1.38 -18.37
N THR A 81 3.16 2.38 -17.69
CA THR A 81 3.30 2.40 -16.23
C THR A 81 2.43 3.47 -15.60
N LYS A 82 2.07 3.25 -14.34
CA LYS A 82 1.55 4.28 -13.46
C LYS A 82 2.04 3.99 -12.07
N ASP A 83 2.82 4.92 -11.54
CA ASP A 83 3.50 4.78 -10.26
C ASP A 83 4.25 3.45 -10.16
N ASN A 84 3.82 2.53 -9.29
CA ASN A 84 4.43 1.22 -9.08
C ASN A 84 3.88 0.12 -10.02
N ALA A 85 2.81 0.40 -10.75
CA ALA A 85 2.07 -0.58 -11.53
C ALA A 85 2.42 -0.58 -13.02
N VAL A 86 2.22 -1.73 -13.65
CA VAL A 86 2.36 -1.94 -15.10
C VAL A 86 1.02 -2.36 -15.68
N LEU A 87 0.59 -1.67 -16.74
CA LEU A 87 -0.59 -2.02 -17.51
C LEU A 87 -0.24 -3.09 -18.53
N ILE A 88 -0.94 -4.22 -18.48
CA ILE A 88 -0.76 -5.33 -19.41
C ILE A 88 -2.05 -5.49 -20.22
N LYS A 89 -1.90 -5.54 -21.54
CA LYS A 89 -3.02 -5.79 -22.46
C LYS A 89 -3.59 -7.19 -22.24
N CYS A 90 -4.91 -7.32 -22.13
CA CYS A 90 -5.60 -8.61 -22.05
C CYS A 90 -6.56 -8.82 -23.23
N GLY A 91 -7.45 -9.83 -23.20
CA GLY A 91 -8.48 -10.04 -24.21
C GLY A 91 -9.39 -8.82 -24.42
N GLY A 92 -9.97 -8.69 -25.62
CA GLY A 92 -10.83 -7.54 -25.97
C GLY A 92 -10.07 -6.21 -25.98
N ASN A 93 -10.73 -5.12 -25.58
CA ASN A 93 -10.13 -3.77 -25.49
C ASN A 93 -9.83 -3.37 -24.03
N GLN A 94 -9.49 -4.35 -23.20
CA GLN A 94 -9.26 -4.17 -21.76
C GLN A 94 -7.79 -4.42 -21.39
N GLY A 95 -7.42 -4.00 -20.19
CA GLY A 95 -6.11 -4.26 -19.61
C GLY A 95 -6.21 -4.58 -18.12
N VAL A 96 -5.14 -5.14 -17.58
CA VAL A 96 -4.97 -5.34 -16.15
C VAL A 96 -3.72 -4.61 -15.70
N TRP A 97 -3.88 -3.72 -14.74
CA TRP A 97 -2.79 -3.16 -13.98
C TRP A 97 -2.33 -4.20 -12.95
N ILE A 98 -1.03 -4.47 -12.93
CA ILE A 98 -0.40 -5.29 -11.91
C ILE A 98 0.52 -4.38 -11.10
N GLY A 99 0.20 -4.18 -9.83
CA GLY A 99 0.97 -3.33 -8.93
C GLY A 99 2.27 -3.99 -8.50
N HIS A 100 2.25 -5.29 -8.24
CA HIS A 100 3.42 -6.01 -7.71
C HIS A 100 3.69 -7.32 -8.43
N MET A 101 4.98 -7.62 -8.61
CA MET A 101 5.46 -8.84 -9.23
C MET A 101 6.63 -9.45 -8.48
N LYS A 102 6.88 -10.72 -8.73
CA LYS A 102 8.02 -11.47 -8.19
C LYS A 102 8.54 -12.47 -9.21
N GLN A 103 9.85 -12.54 -9.40
CA GLN A 103 10.51 -13.56 -10.23
C GLN A 103 10.70 -14.87 -9.44
N GLY A 104 10.14 -15.96 -9.95
CA GLY A 104 10.22 -17.28 -9.32
C GLY A 104 9.53 -17.38 -7.94
N GLN A 105 9.63 -18.54 -7.29
CA GLN A 105 8.97 -18.78 -5.99
C GLN A 105 9.70 -18.15 -4.79
N LYS A 106 11.00 -17.85 -4.89
CA LYS A 106 11.81 -17.32 -3.78
C LYS A 106 12.19 -15.83 -3.92
N GLY A 107 11.89 -15.19 -5.05
CA GLY A 107 12.17 -13.76 -5.24
C GLY A 107 11.45 -12.84 -4.25
N LEU A 108 11.87 -11.58 -4.20
CA LEU A 108 11.17 -10.52 -3.49
C LEU A 108 9.95 -10.08 -4.29
N LYS A 109 8.89 -9.67 -3.59
CA LYS A 109 7.74 -9.02 -4.20
C LYS A 109 8.05 -7.52 -4.29
N LEU A 110 8.14 -7.01 -5.50
CA LEU A 110 8.54 -5.64 -5.80
C LEU A 110 7.46 -4.93 -6.64
N PRO A 111 7.43 -3.60 -6.63
CA PRO A 111 6.72 -2.82 -7.63
C PRO A 111 7.00 -3.34 -9.04
N SER A 112 5.95 -3.47 -9.85
CA SER A 112 6.05 -4.11 -11.17
C SER A 112 6.89 -3.28 -12.14
N ASP A 113 6.85 -1.95 -12.02
CA ASP A 113 7.64 -1.03 -12.84
C ASP A 113 9.15 -1.29 -12.70
N ARG A 114 9.61 -1.69 -11.52
CA ARG A 114 11.04 -2.00 -11.25
C ARG A 114 11.54 -3.26 -11.95
N LEU A 115 10.65 -4.16 -12.37
CA LEU A 115 11.04 -5.37 -13.09
C LEU A 115 11.10 -5.15 -14.61
N LEU A 116 10.66 -4.00 -15.11
CA LEU A 116 10.70 -3.69 -16.53
C LEU A 116 12.13 -3.45 -17.02
N ALA A 117 12.39 -3.90 -18.23
CA ALA A 117 13.66 -3.69 -18.91
C ALA A 117 13.70 -2.38 -19.72
N ASN A 118 12.55 -1.99 -20.26
CA ASN A 118 12.41 -0.87 -21.18
C ASN A 118 11.51 0.18 -20.55
N ALA A 119 11.81 1.45 -20.84
CA ALA A 119 10.92 2.55 -20.47
C ALA A 119 9.59 2.40 -21.22
N LEU A 120 8.49 2.35 -20.47
CA LEU A 120 7.13 2.43 -21.00
C LEU A 120 6.58 3.84 -20.78
N PRO A 121 5.61 4.29 -21.59
CA PRO A 121 4.88 5.53 -21.33
C PRO A 121 4.28 5.54 -19.92
N HIS A 122 4.40 6.68 -19.23
CA HIS A 122 3.86 6.87 -17.89
C HIS A 122 2.52 7.60 -17.92
N VAL A 123 1.51 7.05 -17.24
CA VAL A 123 0.15 7.59 -17.22
C VAL A 123 -0.02 8.58 -16.06
N THR A 124 -0.19 9.86 -16.39
CA THR A 124 -0.38 10.93 -15.40
C THR A 124 -1.84 11.13 -15.00
N GLY A 125 -2.79 10.87 -15.91
CA GLY A 125 -4.23 11.07 -15.68
C GLY A 125 -4.94 9.94 -14.92
N PRO A 126 -6.27 10.07 -14.75
CA PRO A 126 -7.12 9.02 -14.17
C PRO A 126 -7.05 7.73 -14.98
N CYS A 127 -6.97 6.60 -14.30
CA CYS A 127 -7.01 5.28 -14.90
C CYS A 127 -7.51 4.24 -13.87
N GLY A 128 -7.57 2.98 -14.27
CA GLY A 128 -8.00 1.86 -13.44
C GLY A 128 -7.12 1.56 -12.22
N TYR A 129 -5.91 2.13 -12.14
CA TYR A 129 -5.01 2.03 -11.00
C TYR A 129 -4.76 3.39 -10.36
N GLN A 130 -4.90 3.46 -9.04
CA GLN A 130 -4.59 4.63 -8.24
C GLN A 130 -4.35 4.20 -6.78
N ASP A 131 -3.13 4.36 -6.30
CA ASP A 131 -2.76 4.04 -4.91
C ASP A 131 -2.99 5.22 -3.95
N ILE A 132 -3.03 6.47 -4.43
CA ILE A 132 -3.40 7.66 -3.64
C ILE A 132 -4.63 8.32 -4.24
N LYS A 133 -5.69 8.48 -3.45
CA LYS A 133 -6.96 9.08 -3.88
C LYS A 133 -7.46 10.11 -2.87
N GLU A 134 -7.89 11.25 -3.37
CA GLU A 134 -8.57 12.29 -2.60
C GLU A 134 -10.07 12.26 -2.87
N ILE A 135 -10.88 12.37 -1.81
CA ILE A 135 -12.33 12.58 -1.90
C ILE A 135 -12.70 13.75 -1.02
N ARG A 136 -13.28 14.81 -1.60
CA ARG A 136 -13.72 16.00 -0.88
C ARG A 136 -15.21 15.95 -0.58
N CYS A 137 -15.58 16.23 0.67
CA CYS A 137 -16.96 16.40 1.12
C CYS A 137 -17.05 17.68 1.95
N GLY A 138 -17.44 18.78 1.30
CA GLY A 138 -17.43 20.11 1.92
C GLY A 138 -16.01 20.48 2.42
N PRO A 139 -15.84 20.78 3.72
CA PRO A 139 -14.54 21.15 4.30
C PRO A 139 -13.67 19.93 4.68
N ILE A 140 -14.11 18.70 4.38
CA ILE A 140 -13.40 17.47 4.72
C ILE A 140 -12.71 16.91 3.48
N CYS A 141 -11.42 16.61 3.59
CA CYS A 141 -10.69 15.83 2.59
C CYS A 141 -10.36 14.44 3.14
N PHE A 142 -10.86 13.40 2.48
CA PHE A 142 -10.48 12.01 2.74
C PHE A 142 -9.33 11.64 1.81
N LEU A 143 -8.15 11.43 2.40
CA LEU A 143 -6.93 11.05 1.68
C LEU A 143 -6.66 9.56 1.89
N PHE A 144 -6.91 8.78 0.85
CA PHE A 144 -6.62 7.35 0.78
C PHE A 144 -5.21 7.14 0.22
N PHE A 145 -4.47 6.21 0.82
CA PHE A 145 -3.14 5.78 0.37
C PHE A 145 -3.04 4.26 0.56
N ASP A 146 -3.56 3.51 -0.41
CA ASP A 146 -3.61 2.04 -0.39
C ASP A 146 -2.32 1.45 -0.94
N PHE A 147 -1.22 1.71 -0.23
CA PHE A 147 0.06 1.11 -0.56
C PHE A 147 0.01 -0.38 -0.29
N TYR A 148 0.46 -1.18 -1.26
CA TYR A 148 0.40 -2.64 -1.15
C TYR A 148 1.09 -3.15 0.12
N ASN A 149 0.40 -4.00 0.90
CA ASN A 149 0.80 -4.44 2.24
C ASN A 149 1.03 -3.32 3.28
N GLY A 150 0.61 -2.08 3.00
CA GLY A 150 0.89 -0.91 3.82
C GLY A 150 2.33 -0.41 3.75
N ALA A 151 3.17 -1.00 2.89
CA ALA A 151 4.59 -0.67 2.78
C ALA A 151 4.79 0.62 1.97
N MET A 152 5.39 1.64 2.57
CA MET A 152 5.59 2.95 1.96
C MET A 152 7.03 3.09 1.44
N GLY A 153 7.19 2.95 0.12
CA GLY A 153 8.46 3.21 -0.55
C GLY A 153 8.74 4.72 -0.66
N THR A 154 9.99 5.10 -0.94
CA THR A 154 10.42 6.51 -1.03
C THR A 154 9.57 7.33 -2.00
N ARG A 155 9.25 6.79 -3.19
CA ARG A 155 8.41 7.49 -4.18
C ARG A 155 6.98 7.70 -3.70
N GLN A 156 6.42 6.71 -3.00
CA GLN A 156 5.08 6.80 -2.42
C GLN A 156 5.03 7.84 -1.29
N ALA A 157 6.07 7.89 -0.44
CA ALA A 157 6.21 8.90 0.60
C ALA A 157 6.25 10.32 0.01
N TYR A 158 7.06 10.57 -1.04
CA TYR A 158 7.09 11.87 -1.70
C TYR A 158 5.74 12.25 -2.34
N ARG A 159 5.07 11.31 -3.01
CA ARG A 159 3.74 11.57 -3.58
C ARG A 159 2.73 11.91 -2.48
N LEU A 160 2.69 11.12 -1.40
CA LEU A 160 1.82 11.38 -0.26
C LEU A 160 2.11 12.73 0.38
N GLN A 161 3.38 13.09 0.57
CA GLN A 161 3.78 14.39 1.09
C GLN A 161 3.31 15.53 0.17
N SER A 162 3.42 15.36 -1.15
CA SER A 162 2.96 16.36 -2.12
C SER A 162 1.45 16.60 -2.02
N HIS A 163 0.65 15.53 -1.91
CA HIS A 163 -0.79 15.64 -1.68
C HIS A 163 -1.11 16.35 -0.37
N LEU A 164 -0.43 15.98 0.72
CA LEU A 164 -0.58 16.62 2.02
C LEU A 164 -0.21 18.11 1.99
N LYS A 165 0.87 18.51 1.31
CA LYS A 165 1.26 19.91 1.13
C LYS A 165 0.18 20.70 0.39
N SER A 166 -0.32 20.16 -0.73
CA SER A 166 -1.43 20.79 -1.46
C SER A 166 -2.69 20.94 -0.62
N ILE A 167 -3.04 19.91 0.16
CA ILE A 167 -4.18 19.96 1.10
C ILE A 167 -3.96 21.01 2.18
N SER A 168 -2.73 21.13 2.71
CA SER A 168 -2.34 22.11 3.74
C SER A 168 -2.61 23.55 3.29
N GLU A 169 -2.32 23.84 2.03
CA GLU A 169 -2.48 25.15 1.39
C GLU A 169 -3.93 25.49 1.02
N ASP A 170 -4.80 24.49 0.83
CA ASP A 170 -6.21 24.70 0.49
C ASP A 170 -7.00 25.21 1.72
N SER A 171 -7.35 26.49 1.72
CA SER A 171 -8.03 27.15 2.84
C SER A 171 -9.46 26.65 3.08
N ASP A 172 -10.09 25.99 2.11
CA ASP A 172 -11.44 25.46 2.26
C ASP A 172 -11.46 24.17 3.07
N ILE A 173 -10.35 23.42 3.06
CA ILE A 173 -10.22 22.18 3.83
C ILE A 173 -9.93 22.54 5.29
N LYS A 174 -10.79 22.08 6.20
CA LYS A 174 -10.64 22.24 7.65
C LYS A 174 -10.30 20.94 8.35
N LEU A 175 -10.64 19.80 7.75
CA LEU A 175 -10.36 18.47 8.29
C LEU A 175 -9.76 17.56 7.22
N VAL A 176 -8.70 16.86 7.57
CA VAL A 176 -8.05 15.86 6.73
C VAL A 176 -8.20 14.50 7.39
N ALA A 177 -8.90 13.58 6.74
CA ALA A 177 -9.00 12.20 7.18
C ALA A 177 -7.99 11.35 6.41
N LEU A 178 -6.96 10.87 7.10
CA LEU A 178 -5.98 9.93 6.56
C LEU A 178 -6.57 8.52 6.64
N MET A 179 -6.86 7.94 5.48
CA MET A 179 -7.69 6.74 5.39
C MET A 179 -6.89 5.44 5.21
N GLY A 180 -5.60 5.55 4.87
CA GLY A 180 -4.74 4.42 4.49
C GLY A 180 -5.36 3.49 3.46
N GLY A 181 -4.86 2.26 3.42
CA GLY A 181 -5.48 1.14 2.72
C GLY A 181 -6.58 0.46 3.53
N GLU A 182 -7.33 -0.44 2.89
CA GLU A 182 -8.39 -1.20 3.56
C GLU A 182 -7.81 -2.27 4.50
N ARG A 183 -6.75 -2.96 4.07
CA ARG A 183 -6.09 -4.03 4.84
C ARG A 183 -5.06 -3.49 5.82
N PHE A 184 -4.37 -2.42 5.45
CA PHE A 184 -3.32 -1.78 6.24
C PHE A 184 -3.50 -0.28 6.18
N PHE A 185 -3.42 0.38 7.33
CA PHE A 185 -3.25 1.82 7.36
C PHE A 185 -1.87 2.20 6.80
N CYS A 186 -0.81 1.66 7.41
CA CYS A 186 0.58 1.78 6.97
C CYS A 186 1.46 0.86 7.83
N THR A 187 2.53 0.29 7.27
CA THR A 187 3.51 -0.54 7.98
C THR A 187 4.92 0.05 8.00
N GLY A 188 5.06 1.31 7.56
CA GLY A 188 6.35 2.00 7.47
C GLY A 188 7.11 1.67 6.19
N ILE A 189 8.44 1.62 6.30
CA ILE A 189 9.39 1.43 5.19
C ILE A 189 9.06 0.21 4.32
N HIS A 190 9.26 0.35 3.00
CA HIS A 190 9.12 -0.76 2.06
C HIS A 190 10.35 -1.69 2.05
N LEU A 191 10.43 -2.60 3.03
CA LEU A 191 11.59 -3.49 3.23
C LEU A 191 11.96 -4.35 2.02
N CYS A 192 11.00 -4.80 1.20
CA CYS A 192 11.32 -5.55 -0.02
C CYS A 192 12.05 -4.69 -1.06
N GLU A 193 11.72 -3.40 -1.18
CA GLU A 193 12.41 -2.49 -2.10
C GLU A 193 13.83 -2.23 -1.60
N LEU A 194 14.00 -2.04 -0.29
CA LEU A 194 15.32 -1.88 0.33
C LEU A 194 16.18 -3.14 0.17
N GLU A 195 15.63 -4.33 0.40
CA GLU A 195 16.38 -5.57 0.28
C GLU A 195 16.82 -5.83 -1.17
N SER A 196 16.07 -5.32 -2.16
CA SER A 196 16.44 -5.36 -3.57
C SER A 196 17.45 -4.29 -4.00
N SER A 197 17.73 -3.29 -3.15
CA SER A 197 18.63 -2.19 -3.48
C SER A 197 20.10 -2.62 -3.42
N ILE A 198 20.89 -2.07 -4.35
CA ILE A 198 22.36 -2.16 -4.33
C ILE A 198 22.93 -1.31 -3.20
N ASN A 199 22.37 -0.12 -2.96
CA ASN A 199 22.82 0.84 -1.93
C ASN A 199 21.86 0.87 -0.73
N LYS A 200 21.72 -0.27 -0.04
CA LYS A 200 20.71 -0.47 1.02
C LYS A 200 20.69 0.63 2.08
N LEU A 201 21.86 1.05 2.56
CA LEU A 201 21.95 2.07 3.62
C LEU A 201 21.44 3.43 3.14
N GLU A 202 21.90 3.86 1.96
CA GLU A 202 21.51 5.15 1.37
C GLU A 202 20.00 5.18 1.08
N ASP A 203 19.46 4.11 0.50
CA ASP A 203 18.04 4.03 0.20
C ASP A 203 17.18 3.89 1.46
N ALA A 204 17.67 3.22 2.50
CA ALA A 204 17.00 3.17 3.80
C ALA A 204 16.93 4.58 4.44
N LEU A 205 18.04 5.33 4.41
CA LEU A 205 18.09 6.71 4.89
C LEU A 205 17.17 7.62 4.07
N LYS A 206 17.14 7.49 2.74
CA LYS A 206 16.21 8.24 1.89
C LYS A 206 14.76 7.90 2.22
N ASN A 207 14.42 6.63 2.37
CA ASN A 207 13.05 6.22 2.65
C ASN A 207 12.57 6.71 4.01
N ILE A 208 13.41 6.61 5.05
CA ILE A 208 13.01 7.04 6.39
C ILE A 208 12.87 8.57 6.48
N ASN A 209 13.79 9.34 5.87
CA ASN A 209 13.64 10.79 5.80
C ASN A 209 12.38 11.20 5.02
N ALA A 210 12.02 10.48 3.94
CA ALA A 210 10.80 10.75 3.20
C ALA A 210 9.52 10.46 4.03
N ILE A 211 9.53 9.43 4.89
CA ILE A 211 8.43 9.14 5.82
C ILE A 211 8.37 10.20 6.93
N ASP A 212 9.51 10.60 7.49
CA ASP A 212 9.59 11.70 8.47
C ASP A 212 9.02 12.98 7.88
N ASP A 213 9.34 13.28 6.63
CA ASP A 213 8.82 14.43 5.88
C ASP A 213 7.29 14.41 5.71
N VAL A 214 6.68 13.23 5.54
CA VAL A 214 5.22 13.03 5.54
C VAL A 214 4.64 13.35 6.92
N ILE A 215 5.22 12.77 7.98
CA ILE A 215 4.74 12.93 9.36
C ILE A 215 4.91 14.38 9.84
N LYS A 216 6.03 15.01 9.50
CA LYS A 216 6.28 16.42 9.77
C LYS A 216 5.25 17.31 9.07
N THR A 217 4.94 17.02 7.80
CA THR A 217 3.90 17.77 7.06
C THR A 217 2.57 17.68 7.78
N VAL A 218 2.16 16.48 8.24
CA VAL A 218 0.95 16.29 9.06
C VAL A 218 1.00 17.12 10.35
N ALA A 219 2.10 17.02 11.10
CA ALA A 219 2.28 17.70 12.38
C ALA A 219 2.31 19.24 12.26
N GLU A 220 2.68 19.77 11.09
CA GLU A 220 2.77 21.21 10.82
C GLU A 220 1.46 21.82 10.28
N MET A 221 0.41 21.02 10.03
CA MET A 221 -0.91 21.49 9.57
C MET A 221 -1.73 22.18 10.68
N ARG A 222 -1.23 23.26 11.25
CA ARG A 222 -1.81 23.93 12.44
C ARG A 222 -3.21 24.53 12.24
N ASN A 223 -3.62 24.74 11.00
CA ASN A 223 -4.92 25.32 10.63
C ASN A 223 -5.98 24.27 10.27
N LYS A 224 -5.68 22.98 10.43
CA LYS A 224 -6.57 21.86 10.11
C LYS A 224 -6.55 20.85 11.24
N THR A 225 -7.64 20.10 11.35
CA THR A 225 -7.67 18.89 12.18
C THR A 225 -7.31 17.69 11.31
N VAL A 226 -6.26 16.96 11.66
CA VAL A 226 -5.86 15.73 10.98
C VAL A 226 -6.32 14.52 11.78
N VAL A 227 -7.10 13.65 11.13
CA VAL A 227 -7.69 12.45 11.72
C VAL A 227 -7.08 11.22 11.05
N ALA A 228 -6.40 10.35 11.80
CA ALA A 228 -6.01 9.03 11.34
C ALA A 228 -7.19 8.06 11.49
N VAL A 229 -7.64 7.47 10.38
CA VAL A 229 -8.75 6.51 10.33
C VAL A 229 -8.22 5.12 9.99
N LEU A 230 -7.89 4.34 11.02
CA LEU A 230 -7.32 3.01 10.88
C LEU A 230 -8.43 2.00 10.57
N ARG A 231 -8.62 1.71 9.28
CA ARG A 231 -9.49 0.61 8.80
C ARG A 231 -8.75 -0.73 8.78
N GLY A 232 -7.45 -0.66 8.48
CA GLY A 232 -6.52 -1.78 8.47
C GLY A 232 -5.43 -1.66 9.53
N ASN A 233 -4.60 -2.69 9.63
CA ASN A 233 -3.52 -2.77 10.62
C ASN A 233 -2.47 -1.67 10.43
N ALA A 234 -1.87 -1.22 11.53
CA ALA A 234 -0.79 -0.24 11.52
C ALA A 234 0.45 -0.80 12.23
N GLY A 235 1.63 -0.68 11.64
CA GLY A 235 2.87 -1.19 12.23
C GLY A 235 4.04 -0.23 12.06
N ALA A 236 5.00 -0.30 12.98
CA ALA A 236 6.22 0.50 12.95
C ALA A 236 5.91 1.99 12.67
N GLY A 237 6.51 2.58 11.63
CA GLY A 237 6.28 3.98 11.24
C GLY A 237 4.82 4.33 10.95
N GLY A 238 4.00 3.38 10.50
CA GLY A 238 2.56 3.60 10.31
C GLY A 238 1.79 3.79 11.61
N ALA A 239 2.21 3.13 12.70
CA ALA A 239 1.64 3.37 14.02
C ALA A 239 2.05 4.76 14.56
N MET A 240 3.28 5.21 14.26
CA MET A 240 3.78 6.52 14.69
C MET A 240 3.14 7.65 13.89
N MET A 241 2.91 7.45 12.59
CA MET A 241 2.10 8.35 11.75
C MET A 241 0.69 8.53 12.32
N ALA A 242 0.06 7.45 12.78
CA ALA A 242 -1.24 7.54 13.45
C ALA A 242 -1.15 8.29 14.78
N ALA A 243 -0.10 8.09 15.58
CA ALA A 243 0.10 8.81 16.83
C ALA A 243 0.36 10.33 16.63
N ALA A 244 0.88 10.73 15.47
CA ALA A 244 1.18 12.11 15.11
C ALA A 244 -0.03 12.94 14.65
N CYS A 245 -1.17 12.30 14.36
CA CYS A 245 -2.41 13.00 14.02
C CYS A 245 -3.06 13.63 15.27
N ASP A 246 -4.01 14.55 15.09
CA ASP A 246 -4.74 15.16 16.21
C ASP A 246 -5.69 14.15 16.86
N ILE A 247 -6.38 13.37 16.02
CA ILE A 247 -7.35 12.35 16.44
C ILE A 247 -7.04 11.06 15.70
N THR A 248 -7.11 9.94 16.41
CA THR A 248 -6.87 8.61 15.87
C THR A 248 -8.01 7.70 16.25
N ILE A 249 -8.70 7.21 15.21
CA ILE A 249 -9.82 6.30 15.35
C ILE A 249 -9.50 4.99 14.65
N ALA A 250 -9.94 3.87 15.22
CA ALA A 250 -9.68 2.56 14.63
C ALA A 250 -10.92 1.67 14.57
N HIS A 251 -10.99 0.84 13.54
CA HIS A 251 -11.92 -0.28 13.49
C HIS A 251 -11.58 -1.31 14.60
N PRO A 252 -12.56 -1.94 15.27
CA PRO A 252 -12.29 -2.88 16.39
C PRO A 252 -11.45 -4.11 16.01
N GLY A 253 -11.39 -4.48 14.73
CA GLY A 253 -10.56 -5.56 14.20
C GLY A 253 -9.09 -5.18 13.94
N VAL A 254 -8.71 -3.90 14.15
CA VAL A 254 -7.35 -3.43 13.88
C VAL A 254 -6.38 -3.88 14.96
N PHE A 255 -5.22 -4.31 14.50
CA PHE A 255 -4.02 -4.53 15.30
C PHE A 255 -2.98 -3.44 15.03
N ILE A 256 -2.33 -3.00 16.09
CA ILE A 256 -1.30 -1.97 16.06
C ILE A 256 0.00 -2.55 16.62
N THR A 257 1.10 -2.41 15.90
CA THR A 257 2.45 -2.82 16.33
C THR A 257 3.31 -1.58 16.48
N PRO A 258 3.24 -0.84 17.61
CA PRO A 258 3.92 0.43 17.81
C PRO A 258 5.38 0.25 18.25
N THR A 259 6.13 -0.56 17.51
CA THR A 259 7.53 -0.91 17.85
C THR A 259 8.33 -1.30 16.63
N TYR A 260 9.63 -1.07 16.70
CA TYR A 260 10.63 -1.45 15.72
C TYR A 260 11.57 -2.54 16.26
N LYS A 261 11.37 -2.98 17.50
CA LYS A 261 12.33 -3.80 18.25
C LYS A 261 12.68 -5.10 17.54
N ALA A 262 11.71 -5.73 16.87
CA ALA A 262 11.93 -6.96 16.12
C ALA A 262 12.92 -6.80 14.94
N MET A 263 13.12 -5.58 14.46
CA MET A 263 14.08 -5.23 13.41
C MET A 263 15.38 -4.63 13.97
N HIS A 264 15.50 -4.50 15.31
CA HIS A 264 16.62 -3.82 15.97
C HIS A 264 16.83 -2.36 15.53
N LEU A 265 15.74 -1.67 15.16
CA LEU A 265 15.77 -0.27 14.74
C LEU A 265 15.26 0.67 15.86
N TYR A 266 15.64 1.94 15.78
CA TYR A 266 15.24 3.00 16.71
C TYR A 266 15.28 4.37 16.03
N GLY A 267 14.49 5.33 16.55
CA GLY A 267 14.79 6.76 16.40
C GLY A 267 14.26 7.49 15.15
N SER A 268 13.10 7.13 14.62
CA SER A 268 12.49 7.78 13.44
C SER A 268 11.02 8.17 13.67
N GLU A 269 10.36 8.77 12.69
CA GLU A 269 8.93 9.10 12.66
C GLU A 269 8.46 9.99 13.82
N TYR A 270 9.38 10.78 14.37
CA TYR A 270 9.16 11.70 15.50
C TYR A 270 8.47 11.05 16.71
N TRP A 271 8.57 9.72 16.86
CA TRP A 271 7.80 9.00 17.87
C TRP A 271 8.19 9.44 19.29
N THR A 272 9.44 9.85 19.51
CA THR A 272 9.95 10.37 20.79
C THR A 272 9.23 11.66 21.22
N TYR A 273 8.59 12.37 20.29
CA TYR A 273 7.72 13.50 20.58
C TYR A 273 6.26 13.06 20.78
N PHE A 274 5.69 12.32 19.82
CA PHE A 274 4.24 12.04 19.78
C PHE A 274 3.82 10.92 20.72
N LEU A 275 4.53 9.79 20.73
CA LEU A 275 4.10 8.61 21.48
C LEU A 275 4.09 8.85 23.00
N PRO A 276 5.14 9.41 23.63
CA PRO A 276 5.10 9.75 25.06
C PRO A 276 3.99 10.73 25.44
N ARG A 277 3.58 11.64 24.55
CA ARG A 277 2.47 12.57 24.79
C ARG A 277 1.11 11.88 24.78
N ARG A 278 0.97 10.83 23.96
CA ARG A 278 -0.26 10.04 23.89
C ARG A 278 -0.40 9.07 25.06
N VAL A 279 0.64 8.30 25.37
CA VAL A 279 0.55 7.17 26.32
C VAL A 279 1.31 7.38 27.63
N GLY A 280 2.05 8.48 27.77
CA GLY A 280 3.02 8.69 28.85
C GLY A 280 4.39 8.04 28.57
N PRO A 281 5.48 8.57 29.13
CA PRO A 281 6.85 8.11 28.82
C PRO A 281 7.11 6.64 29.18
N GLU A 282 6.61 6.17 30.32
CA GLU A 282 6.81 4.77 30.75
C GLU A 282 6.08 3.76 29.86
N MET A 283 4.88 4.10 29.39
CA MET A 283 4.15 3.24 28.47
C MET A 283 4.79 3.27 27.09
N ALA A 284 5.24 4.44 26.64
CA ALA A 284 5.97 4.58 25.38
C ALA A 284 7.22 3.69 25.37
N ALA A 285 8.04 3.74 26.43
CA ALA A 285 9.20 2.87 26.60
C ALA A 285 8.80 1.38 26.54
N ARG A 286 7.80 0.96 27.33
CA ARG A 286 7.30 -0.43 27.34
C ARG A 286 6.83 -0.91 25.97
N LEU A 287 6.13 -0.08 25.21
CA LEU A 287 5.69 -0.41 23.85
C LEU A 287 6.88 -0.57 22.91
N THR A 288 7.83 0.37 22.93
CA THR A 288 8.97 0.38 21.99
C THR A 288 10.09 -0.60 22.33
N GLU A 289 10.22 -1.02 23.59
CA GLU A 289 11.19 -2.03 24.02
C GLU A 289 10.69 -3.46 23.82
N GLY A 290 9.37 -3.64 23.75
CA GLY A 290 8.73 -4.91 23.42
C GLY A 290 8.57 -5.12 21.92
N THR A 291 8.07 -6.29 21.54
CA THR A 291 7.71 -6.68 20.16
C THR A 291 6.20 -6.91 19.99
N ASN A 292 5.42 -6.51 20.99
CA ASN A 292 4.01 -6.85 21.09
C ASN A 292 3.16 -6.10 20.07
N THR A 293 2.24 -6.84 19.47
CA THR A 293 1.11 -6.29 18.73
C THR A 293 -0.07 -6.16 19.68
N ILE A 294 -0.75 -5.01 19.66
CA ILE A 294 -1.89 -4.72 20.53
C ILE A 294 -3.16 -4.52 19.72
N THR A 295 -4.31 -4.83 20.31
CA THR A 295 -5.61 -4.60 19.68
C THR A 295 -5.98 -3.12 19.74
N ALA A 296 -6.88 -2.68 18.84
CA ALA A 296 -7.44 -1.33 18.88
C ALA A 296 -8.02 -0.96 20.26
N ARG A 297 -8.70 -1.90 20.94
CA ARG A 297 -9.21 -1.69 22.29
C ARG A 297 -8.11 -1.46 23.33
N LYS A 298 -7.03 -2.25 23.28
CA LYS A 298 -5.89 -2.04 24.17
C LYS A 298 -5.23 -0.69 23.88
N ALA A 299 -5.05 -0.35 22.61
CA ALA A 299 -4.51 0.93 22.18
C ALA A 299 -5.34 2.12 22.72
N ALA A 300 -6.67 2.05 22.67
CA ALA A 300 -7.55 3.07 23.24
C ALA A 300 -7.41 3.14 24.77
N SER A 301 -7.38 2.00 25.46
CA SER A 301 -7.28 1.97 26.93
C SER A 301 -5.98 2.56 27.49
N ILE A 302 -4.92 2.62 26.67
CA ILE A 302 -3.62 3.20 27.07
C ILE A 302 -3.38 4.59 26.49
N GLY A 303 -4.37 5.17 25.78
CA GLY A 303 -4.27 6.51 25.18
C GLY A 303 -3.53 6.58 23.83
N LEU A 304 -3.16 5.44 23.23
CA LEU A 304 -2.45 5.45 21.93
C LEU A 304 -3.38 5.95 20.81
N ILE A 305 -4.65 5.59 20.88
CA ILE A 305 -5.71 6.07 19.97
C ILE A 305 -6.86 6.62 20.80
N ASP A 306 -7.69 7.47 20.20
CA ASP A 306 -8.74 8.20 20.90
C ASP A 306 -10.02 7.38 21.05
N THR A 307 -10.39 6.62 20.02
CA THR A 307 -11.60 5.78 20.10
C THR A 307 -11.60 4.62 19.11
N VAL A 308 -12.47 3.65 19.38
CA VAL A 308 -12.74 2.50 18.51
C VAL A 308 -14.15 2.63 17.96
N LEU A 309 -14.30 2.65 16.64
CA LEU A 309 -15.57 2.81 15.94
C LEU A 309 -15.80 1.66 14.95
N GLY A 310 -17.04 1.18 14.87
CA GLY A 310 -17.43 0.08 13.98
C GLY A 310 -17.91 -1.16 14.73
N LYS A 311 -18.31 -2.18 13.98
CA LYS A 311 -18.76 -3.49 14.50
C LYS A 311 -17.87 -4.58 13.92
N TYR A 312 -17.64 -5.65 14.66
CA TYR A 312 -17.11 -6.87 14.05
C TYR A 312 -18.14 -7.35 13.01
N VAL A 313 -17.71 -7.49 11.76
CA VAL A 313 -18.48 -8.11 10.69
C VAL A 313 -17.99 -9.53 10.51
#